data_AF-A0AAD2XYE6-F1
#
_entry.id   AF-A0AAD2XYE6-F1
#
_cell.length_a   1.000
_cell.length_b   1.000
_cell.length_c   1.000
_cell.angle_alpha   90.00
_cell.angle_beta   90.00
_cell.angle_gamma   90.00
#
_symmetry.space_group_name_H-M   'P 1'
#
loop_
_entity.id
_entity.type
_entity.pdbx_description
1 polymer ?
#
loop_
_entity_poly.entity_id
_entity_poly.type
_entity_poly.pdbx_seq_one_letter_code
_entity_poly.pdbx_strand_id
1 'polypeptide(L)'
;MTTNNHPAYGPVSLDRLHQISEILSKSAEQSDGGNLGCAMADAVKVIDGVIAVFDAEPVAWRYRYVHTPKTEEHGYPFTTEWKLCDSEDECNPSDCFERQPLYTAQPAPVSIPGELTREEYKRRFMAEDNFDDTFRGGWNACRAAMLQAGNSPVTPDGWQLVPKEPTQAMNKAGWDAMNEHDAINPTYRAMLEAAPLQAKSQHKKK
;
A
#
# COMPACT_ATOMS: atom_id res chain seq x y z
N MET A 1 -33.43 -22.01 28.19
CA MET A 1 -33.02 -21.12 27.09
C MET A 1 -31.56 -21.39 26.81
N THR A 2 -31.25 -22.04 25.69
CA THR A 2 -29.88 -22.33 25.25
C THR A 2 -29.27 -21.06 24.67
N THR A 3 -28.27 -20.49 25.33
CA THR A 3 -27.51 -19.35 24.80
C THR A 3 -26.55 -19.88 23.73
N ASN A 4 -26.90 -19.70 22.46
CA ASN A 4 -26.04 -20.09 21.34
C ASN A 4 -24.89 -19.07 21.22
N ASN A 5 -23.76 -19.35 21.85
CA ASN A 5 -22.49 -18.59 21.72
C ASN A 5 -21.81 -18.84 20.35
N HIS A 6 -22.59 -18.93 19.27
CA HIS A 6 -22.03 -19.20 17.95
C HIS A 6 -21.30 -17.94 17.45
N PRO A 7 -20.02 -18.02 17.03
CA PRO A 7 -19.20 -16.87 16.64
C PRO A 7 -19.74 -16.03 15.47
N ALA A 8 -20.78 -16.50 14.79
CA ALA A 8 -21.41 -15.80 13.68
C ALA A 8 -22.42 -14.73 14.09
N TYR A 9 -22.77 -14.60 15.37
CA TYR A 9 -23.75 -13.63 15.85
C TYR A 9 -23.13 -12.34 16.43
N GLY A 10 -21.81 -12.17 16.32
CA GLY A 10 -21.08 -10.96 16.72
C GLY A 10 -20.39 -10.26 15.54
N PRO A 11 -19.88 -9.02 15.75
CA PRO A 11 -19.04 -8.35 14.75
C PRO A 11 -17.83 -9.20 14.38
N VAL A 12 -17.41 -9.13 13.12
CA VAL A 12 -16.29 -9.94 12.62
C VAL A 12 -14.98 -9.35 13.14
N SER A 13 -14.30 -10.08 14.03
CA SER A 13 -12.96 -9.71 14.54
C SER A 13 -11.86 -10.01 13.52
N LEU A 14 -10.68 -9.40 13.71
CA LEU A 14 -9.49 -9.67 12.88
C LEU A 14 -9.11 -11.15 12.89
N ASP A 15 -9.07 -11.78 14.07
CA ASP A 15 -8.84 -13.22 14.21
C ASP A 15 -9.85 -14.05 13.38
N ARG A 16 -11.11 -13.60 13.35
CA ARG A 16 -12.16 -14.27 12.58
C ARG A 16 -11.97 -14.05 11.08
N LEU A 17 -11.44 -12.91 10.63
CA LEU A 17 -11.07 -12.69 9.24
C LEU A 17 -9.94 -13.63 8.79
N HIS A 18 -8.89 -13.76 9.60
CA HIS A 18 -7.81 -14.73 9.34
C HIS A 18 -8.35 -16.15 9.24
N GLN A 19 -9.20 -16.56 10.19
CA GLN A 19 -9.82 -17.88 10.18
C GLN A 19 -10.67 -18.12 8.92
N ILE A 20 -11.45 -17.13 8.49
CA ILE A 20 -12.27 -17.25 7.28
C ILE A 20 -11.39 -17.32 6.03
N SER A 21 -10.35 -16.49 5.93
CA SER A 21 -9.40 -16.50 4.80
C SER A 21 -8.75 -17.88 4.67
N GLU A 22 -8.26 -18.45 5.78
CA GLU A 22 -7.64 -19.78 5.80
C GLU A 22 -8.60 -20.89 5.35
N ILE A 23 -9.85 -20.87 5.83
CA ILE A 23 -10.87 -21.86 5.44
C ILE A 23 -11.17 -21.78 3.94
N LEU A 24 -11.37 -20.56 3.42
CA LEU A 24 -11.70 -20.35 2.01
C LEU A 24 -10.51 -20.69 1.11
N SER A 25 -9.28 -20.38 1.53
CA SER A 25 -8.06 -20.72 0.81
C SER A 25 -7.91 -22.23 0.67
N LYS A 26 -8.01 -22.99 1.78
CA LYS A 26 -7.96 -24.46 1.75
C LYS A 26 -9.09 -25.07 0.93
N SER A 27 -10.29 -24.50 0.99
CA SER A 27 -11.44 -24.96 0.21
C SER A 27 -11.25 -24.71 -1.29
N ALA A 28 -10.66 -23.57 -1.66
CA ALA A 28 -10.33 -23.24 -3.04
C ALA A 28 -9.27 -24.18 -3.62
N GLU A 29 -8.24 -24.54 -2.84
CA GLU A 29 -7.21 -25.52 -3.24
C GLU A 29 -7.77 -26.92 -3.48
N GLN A 30 -8.80 -27.31 -2.72
CA GLN A 30 -9.48 -28.59 -2.87
C GLN A 30 -10.56 -28.58 -3.96
N SER A 31 -10.91 -27.41 -4.48
CA SER A 31 -11.84 -27.28 -5.58
C SER A 31 -11.20 -27.76 -6.88
N ASP A 32 -12.02 -28.30 -7.77
CA ASP A 32 -11.67 -28.62 -9.16
C ASP A 32 -11.38 -27.38 -10.05
N GLY A 33 -11.19 -26.20 -9.46
CA GLY A 33 -11.05 -24.94 -10.20
C GLY A 33 -12.32 -24.48 -10.92
N GLY A 34 -13.49 -25.07 -10.62
CA GLY A 34 -14.77 -24.60 -11.12
C GLY A 34 -15.12 -23.19 -10.62
N ASN A 35 -16.23 -22.65 -11.10
CA ASN A 35 -16.68 -21.27 -10.77
C ASN A 35 -16.70 -20.99 -9.26
N LEU A 36 -17.04 -21.99 -8.43
CA LEU A 36 -17.04 -21.86 -6.99
C LEU A 36 -15.63 -21.72 -6.40
N GLY A 37 -14.67 -22.53 -6.85
CA GLY A 37 -13.27 -22.44 -6.42
C GLY A 37 -12.64 -21.11 -6.78
N CYS A 38 -12.91 -20.60 -7.99
CA CYS A 38 -12.49 -19.26 -8.40
C CYS A 38 -13.11 -18.17 -7.52
N ALA A 39 -14.40 -18.26 -7.22
CA ALA A 39 -15.07 -17.30 -6.34
C ALA A 39 -14.51 -17.33 -4.90
N MET A 40 -14.17 -18.51 -4.38
CA MET A 40 -13.51 -18.65 -3.07
C MET A 40 -12.12 -18.00 -3.07
N ALA A 41 -11.32 -18.23 -4.12
CA ALA A 41 -10.00 -17.62 -4.26
C ALA A 41 -10.07 -16.08 -4.38
N ASP A 42 -11.07 -15.55 -5.08
CA ASP A 42 -11.28 -14.11 -5.16
C ASP A 42 -11.78 -13.52 -3.83
N ALA A 43 -12.62 -14.24 -3.10
CA ALA A 43 -13.04 -13.84 -1.75
C ALA A 43 -11.85 -13.77 -0.77
N VAL A 44 -10.91 -14.73 -0.85
CA VAL A 44 -9.66 -14.70 -0.07
C VAL A 44 -8.89 -13.41 -0.35
N LYS A 45 -8.69 -13.01 -1.61
CA LYS A 45 -7.99 -11.76 -1.95
C LYS A 45 -8.64 -10.53 -1.33
N VAL A 46 -9.98 -10.48 -1.31
CA VAL A 46 -10.72 -9.39 -0.67
C VAL A 46 -10.47 -9.39 0.83
N ILE A 47 -10.56 -10.55 1.48
CA ILE A 47 -10.35 -10.67 2.93
C ILE A 47 -8.90 -10.32 3.31
N ASP A 48 -7.92 -10.79 2.55
CA ASP A 48 -6.51 -10.45 2.77
C ASP A 48 -6.26 -8.95 2.61
N GLY A 49 -6.93 -8.31 1.65
CA GLY A 49 -6.93 -6.85 1.52
C GLY A 49 -7.50 -6.15 2.75
N VAL A 50 -8.60 -6.67 3.32
CA VAL A 50 -9.19 -6.14 4.56
C VAL A 50 -8.27 -6.36 5.76
N ILE A 51 -7.66 -7.55 5.91
CA ILE A 51 -6.68 -7.85 6.96
C ILE A 51 -5.52 -6.87 6.89
N ALA A 52 -4.97 -6.63 5.69
CA ALA A 52 -3.89 -5.66 5.49
C ALA A 52 -4.28 -4.22 5.86
N VAL A 53 -5.56 -3.85 5.77
CA VAL A 53 -6.04 -2.55 6.30
C VAL A 53 -6.00 -2.53 7.83
N PHE A 54 -6.42 -3.63 8.49
CA PHE A 54 -6.42 -3.71 9.94
C PHE A 54 -5.01 -3.76 10.54
N ASP A 55 -4.05 -4.37 9.86
CA ASP A 55 -2.65 -4.44 10.30
C ASP A 55 -1.79 -3.23 9.89
N ALA A 56 -2.35 -2.28 9.14
CA ALA A 56 -1.60 -1.10 8.73
C ALA A 56 -1.23 -0.24 9.94
N GLU A 57 0.02 0.22 10.02
CA GLU A 57 0.41 1.23 11.00
C GLU A 57 -0.19 2.60 10.60
N PRO A 58 -0.78 3.35 11.55
CA PRO A 58 -1.25 4.71 11.28
C PRO A 58 -0.08 5.62 10.95
N VAL A 59 -0.28 6.52 9.99
CA VAL A 59 0.75 7.49 9.58
C VAL A 59 0.65 8.81 10.33
N ALA A 60 -0.47 9.05 10.99
CA ALA A 60 -0.70 10.18 11.87
C ALA A 60 -1.86 9.87 12.81
N TRP A 61 -2.06 10.72 13.80
CA TRP A 61 -3.15 10.66 14.74
C TRP A 61 -3.89 11.98 14.81
N ARG A 62 -5.16 11.92 15.20
CA ARG A 62 -5.92 13.12 15.57
C ARG A 62 -6.67 12.91 16.88
N TYR A 63 -6.82 13.98 17.64
CA TYR A 63 -7.59 13.97 18.87
C TYR A 63 -8.41 15.24 19.06
N ARG A 64 -9.53 15.13 19.79
CA ARG A 64 -10.39 16.28 20.15
C ARG A 64 -11.05 16.07 21.51
N TYR A 65 -11.38 17.16 22.19
CA TYR A 65 -12.13 17.10 23.44
C TYR A 65 -13.60 16.80 23.15
N VAL A 66 -14.15 15.88 23.93
CA VAL A 66 -15.55 15.48 23.93
C VAL A 66 -16.11 15.77 25.32
N HIS A 67 -17.00 16.75 25.39
CA HIS A 67 -17.75 17.03 26.60
C HIS A 67 -18.97 16.11 26.68
N THR A 68 -18.93 15.16 27.62
CA THR A 68 -20.10 14.37 28.00
C THR A 68 -20.57 14.83 29.39
N PRO A 69 -21.69 15.58 29.48
CA PRO A 69 -22.20 16.03 30.76
C PRO A 69 -22.59 14.82 31.61
N LYS A 70 -22.08 14.76 32.84
CA LYS A 70 -22.36 13.65 33.78
C LYS A 70 -23.74 13.76 34.44
N THR A 71 -24.32 14.96 34.44
CA THR A 71 -25.67 15.28 34.93
C THR A 71 -26.28 16.34 34.00
N GLU A 72 -27.61 16.46 33.98
CA GLU A 72 -28.33 17.44 33.16
C GLU A 72 -27.93 18.91 33.46
N GLU A 73 -27.34 19.15 34.63
CA GLU A 73 -26.92 20.47 35.11
C GLU A 73 -25.56 20.94 34.51
N HIS A 74 -24.75 20.01 34.01
CA HIS A 74 -23.39 20.29 33.51
C HIS A 74 -23.31 20.73 32.04
N GLY A 75 -24.45 21.10 31.42
CA GLY A 75 -24.50 21.70 30.09
C GLY A 75 -24.77 20.72 28.95
N TYR A 76 -24.67 21.21 27.71
CA TYR A 76 -24.93 20.42 26.50
C TYR A 76 -23.68 19.69 26.00
N PRO A 77 -23.82 18.48 25.43
CA PRO A 77 -22.70 17.80 24.78
C PRO A 77 -22.10 18.66 23.67
N PHE A 78 -20.77 18.78 23.66
CA PHE A 78 -20.06 19.48 22.58
C PHE A 78 -18.71 18.83 22.31
N THR A 79 -18.14 19.13 21.14
CA THR A 79 -16.79 18.70 20.78
C THR A 79 -15.96 19.89 20.29
N THR A 80 -14.65 19.83 20.48
CA THR A 80 -13.72 20.82 19.92
C THR A 80 -13.27 20.43 18.52
N GLU A 81 -12.54 21.34 17.86
CA GLU A 81 -11.82 21.02 16.63
C GLU A 81 -10.76 19.93 16.86
N TRP A 82 -10.42 19.26 15.75
CA TRP A 82 -9.39 18.23 15.71
C TRP A 82 -7.99 18.83 15.79
N LYS A 83 -7.13 18.20 16.58
CA LYS A 83 -5.68 18.44 16.60
C LYS A 83 -4.98 17.24 15.97
N LEU A 84 -3.98 17.51 15.15
CA LEU A 84 -3.14 16.51 14.48
C LEU A 84 -1.84 16.30 15.27
N CYS A 85 -1.37 15.06 15.32
CA CYS A 85 -0.08 14.67 15.90
C CYS A 85 0.49 13.46 15.16
N ASP A 86 1.79 13.21 15.34
CA ASP A 86 2.50 12.18 14.57
C ASP A 86 2.35 10.78 15.20
N SER A 87 2.05 10.71 16.51
CA SER A 87 1.93 9.46 17.26
C SER A 87 0.72 9.43 18.21
N GLU A 88 0.32 8.22 18.64
CA GLU A 88 -0.76 8.05 19.63
C GLU A 88 -0.37 8.63 20.99
N ASP A 89 0.91 8.50 21.38
CA ASP A 89 1.44 8.94 22.67
C ASP A 89 1.39 10.47 22.86
N GLU A 90 1.35 11.21 21.74
CA GLU A 90 1.16 12.67 21.75
C GLU A 90 -0.31 13.09 21.95
N CYS A 91 -1.26 12.17 21.81
CA CYS A 91 -2.65 12.45 22.11
C CYS A 91 -2.87 12.59 23.62
N ASN A 92 -3.78 13.49 24.03
CA ASN A 92 -4.17 13.56 25.45
C ASN A 92 -4.83 12.24 25.88
N PRO A 93 -4.30 11.53 26.90
CA PRO A 93 -4.79 10.21 27.30
C PRO A 93 -6.07 10.25 28.14
N SER A 94 -6.60 11.42 28.47
CA SER A 94 -7.80 11.55 29.30
C SER A 94 -9.05 11.02 28.58
N ASP A 95 -9.93 10.33 29.31
CA ASP A 95 -11.17 9.72 28.76
C ASP A 95 -12.14 10.71 28.09
N CYS A 96 -12.00 12.01 28.37
CA CYS A 96 -12.77 13.06 27.73
C CYS A 96 -12.20 13.48 26.36
N PHE A 97 -11.20 12.78 25.82
CA PHE A 97 -10.68 12.97 24.48
C PHE A 97 -10.93 11.77 23.59
N GLU A 98 -11.48 12.03 22.42
CA GLU A 98 -11.58 11.06 21.35
C GLU A 98 -10.28 11.08 20.55
N ARG A 99 -9.71 9.90 20.30
CA ARG A 99 -8.48 9.69 19.53
C ARG A 99 -8.80 8.85 18.31
N GLN A 100 -8.25 9.20 17.16
CA GLN A 100 -8.47 8.48 15.92
C GLN A 100 -7.19 8.34 15.11
N PRO A 101 -6.81 7.12 14.71
CA PRO A 101 -5.70 6.90 13.79
C PRO A 101 -6.05 7.39 12.37
N LEU A 102 -5.05 7.91 11.66
CA LEU A 102 -5.12 8.30 10.26
C LEU A 102 -4.19 7.41 9.45
N TYR A 103 -4.75 6.70 8.49
CA TYR A 103 -4.02 5.77 7.62
C TYR A 103 -3.75 6.42 6.26
N THR A 104 -2.65 6.04 5.62
CA THR A 104 -2.47 6.33 4.20
C THR A 104 -3.54 5.62 3.40
N ALA A 105 -4.09 6.30 2.39
CA ALA A 105 -4.87 5.61 1.38
C ALA A 105 -4.02 4.50 0.75
N GLN A 106 -4.59 3.30 0.60
CA GLN A 106 -3.91 2.25 -0.16
C GLN A 106 -3.63 2.78 -1.57
N PRO A 107 -2.44 2.53 -2.15
CA PRO A 107 -2.19 2.84 -3.54
C PRO A 107 -3.29 2.21 -4.38
N ALA A 108 -3.96 3.00 -5.21
CA ALA A 108 -5.00 2.48 -6.08
C ALA A 108 -4.42 1.30 -6.87
N PRO A 109 -5.08 0.12 -6.87
CA PRO A 109 -4.57 -1.02 -7.60
C PRO A 109 -4.40 -0.59 -9.06
N VAL A 110 -3.16 -0.68 -9.56
CA VAL A 110 -2.88 -0.43 -10.97
C VAL A 110 -3.57 -1.57 -11.71
N SER A 111 -4.70 -1.27 -12.36
CA SER A 111 -5.42 -2.23 -13.19
C SER A 111 -4.59 -2.54 -14.43
N ILE A 112 -3.64 -3.46 -14.27
CA ILE A 112 -2.84 -3.97 -15.37
C ILE A 112 -3.74 -4.93 -16.15
N PRO A 113 -4.06 -4.63 -17.42
CA PRO A 113 -4.85 -5.55 -18.22
C PRO A 113 -4.21 -6.94 -18.31
N GLY A 114 -5.05 -7.97 -18.44
CA GLY A 114 -4.59 -9.32 -18.72
C GLY A 114 -3.74 -9.40 -19.99
N GLU A 115 -2.91 -10.44 -20.10
CA GLU A 115 -2.20 -10.72 -21.34
C GLU A 115 -3.19 -10.97 -22.48
N LEU A 116 -3.02 -10.28 -23.60
CA LEU A 116 -3.90 -10.49 -24.75
C LEU A 116 -3.38 -11.68 -25.56
N THR A 117 -3.95 -12.85 -25.29
CA THR A 117 -3.63 -14.06 -26.03
C THR A 117 -4.23 -14.03 -27.45
N ARG A 118 -3.73 -14.89 -28.35
CA ARG A 118 -4.27 -15.00 -29.72
C ARG A 118 -5.75 -15.35 -29.72
N GLU A 119 -6.13 -16.31 -28.88
CA GLU A 119 -7.51 -16.82 -28.78
C GLU A 119 -8.44 -15.76 -28.19
N GLU A 120 -7.97 -15.00 -27.20
CA GLU A 120 -8.76 -13.93 -26.59
C GLU A 120 -8.94 -12.73 -27.52
N TYR A 121 -7.93 -12.39 -28.32
CA TYR A 121 -8.05 -11.40 -29.38
C TYR A 121 -9.12 -11.80 -30.41
N LYS A 122 -9.06 -13.04 -30.93
CA LYS A 122 -10.04 -13.59 -31.88
C LYS A 122 -11.46 -13.57 -31.30
N ARG A 123 -11.61 -13.95 -30.03
CA ARG A 123 -12.91 -13.93 -29.34
C ARG A 123 -13.48 -12.51 -29.20
N ARG A 124 -12.64 -11.50 -28.97
CA ARG A 124 -13.06 -10.16 -28.55
C ARG A 124 -13.19 -9.16 -29.69
N PHE A 125 -12.45 -9.33 -30.79
CA PHE A 125 -12.34 -8.29 -31.81
C PHE A 125 -12.88 -8.68 -33.20
N MET A 126 -12.60 -9.86 -33.79
CA MET A 126 -13.20 -10.31 -35.08
C MET A 126 -12.91 -11.80 -35.42
N ALA A 127 -13.72 -12.38 -36.31
CA ALA A 127 -13.68 -13.78 -36.79
C ALA A 127 -12.87 -14.04 -38.09
N GLU A 128 -12.27 -13.02 -38.71
CA GLU A 128 -11.47 -13.20 -39.93
C GLU A 128 -9.96 -13.30 -39.60
N ASP A 129 -9.27 -14.25 -40.24
CA ASP A 129 -7.86 -14.60 -40.03
C ASP A 129 -6.84 -13.52 -40.47
N ASN A 130 -7.27 -12.28 -40.69
CA ASN A 130 -6.39 -11.13 -40.88
C ASN A 130 -5.82 -10.69 -39.54
N PHE A 131 -4.83 -11.45 -39.12
CA PHE A 131 -4.09 -11.34 -37.89
C PHE A 131 -3.26 -10.05 -37.84
N ASP A 132 -3.69 -9.06 -37.05
CA ASP A 132 -2.84 -7.91 -36.74
C ASP A 132 -1.98 -8.20 -35.50
N ASP A 133 -0.86 -8.90 -35.75
CA ASP A 133 0.16 -9.22 -34.77
C ASP A 133 0.73 -7.96 -34.07
N THR A 134 0.60 -6.81 -34.73
CA THR A 134 1.10 -5.54 -34.23
C THR A 134 0.25 -4.99 -33.08
N PHE A 135 -1.08 -5.15 -33.11
CA PHE A 135 -1.94 -4.73 -32.01
C PHE A 135 -1.68 -5.55 -30.75
N ARG A 136 -1.61 -6.89 -30.90
CA ARG A 136 -1.29 -7.81 -29.80
C ARG A 136 0.11 -7.54 -29.23
N GLY A 137 1.09 -7.33 -30.11
CA GLY A 137 2.44 -6.95 -29.73
C GLY A 137 2.45 -5.64 -28.94
N GLY A 138 1.74 -4.61 -29.42
CA GLY A 138 1.59 -3.32 -28.75
C GLY A 138 0.91 -3.42 -27.39
N TRP A 139 -0.15 -4.22 -27.28
CA TRP A 139 -0.85 -4.47 -26.01
C TRP A 139 0.08 -5.10 -24.97
N ASN A 140 0.76 -6.19 -25.35
CA ASN A 140 1.65 -6.90 -24.42
C ASN A 140 2.89 -6.09 -24.08
N ALA A 141 3.42 -5.28 -25.01
CA ALA A 141 4.51 -4.34 -24.73
C ALA A 141 4.08 -3.22 -23.76
N CYS A 142 2.90 -2.64 -23.96
CA CYS A 142 2.33 -1.63 -23.07
C CYS A 142 2.07 -2.21 -21.67
N ARG A 143 1.49 -3.41 -21.60
CA ARG A 143 1.32 -4.17 -20.34
C ARG A 143 2.65 -4.42 -19.64
N ALA A 144 3.68 -4.85 -20.37
CA ALA A 144 5.02 -5.06 -19.81
C ALA A 144 5.62 -3.76 -19.26
N ALA A 145 5.42 -2.63 -19.96
CA ALA A 145 5.84 -1.32 -19.48
C ALA A 145 5.06 -0.88 -18.22
N MET A 146 3.75 -1.12 -18.16
CA MET A 146 2.93 -0.87 -16.97
C MET A 146 3.39 -1.73 -15.77
N LEU A 147 3.75 -2.99 -15.99
CA LEU A 147 4.34 -3.87 -14.96
C LEU A 147 5.71 -3.39 -14.49
N GLN A 148 6.56 -2.90 -15.41
CA GLN A 148 7.87 -2.34 -15.08
C GLN A 148 7.75 -1.02 -14.30
N ALA A 149 6.77 -0.18 -14.64
CA ALA A 149 6.56 1.12 -14.00
C ALA A 149 5.88 1.01 -12.62
N GLY A 150 5.14 -0.07 -12.35
CA GLY A 150 4.34 -0.26 -11.14
C GLY A 150 5.10 -0.33 -9.82
N ASN A 151 6.44 -0.34 -9.82
CA ASN A 151 7.25 -0.55 -8.62
C ASN A 151 8.31 0.52 -8.33
N SER A 152 8.36 1.62 -9.09
CA SER A 152 9.30 2.70 -8.83
C SER A 152 8.55 4.03 -8.75
N PRO A 153 8.62 4.78 -7.63
CA PRO A 153 8.00 6.09 -7.56
C PRO A 153 8.59 6.97 -8.66
N VAL A 154 7.71 7.58 -9.46
CA VAL A 154 8.11 8.63 -10.41
C VAL A 154 8.81 9.71 -9.59
N THR A 155 10.12 9.82 -9.76
CA THR A 155 10.91 10.86 -9.09
C THR A 155 10.65 12.16 -9.84
N PRO A 156 10.11 13.22 -9.19
CA PRO A 156 9.84 14.49 -9.87
C PRO A 156 11.12 15.11 -10.42
N ASP A 157 11.00 15.91 -11.49
CA ASP A 157 12.14 16.61 -12.06
C ASP A 157 12.85 17.46 -11.00
N GLY A 158 14.18 17.30 -10.90
CA GLY A 158 15.02 17.96 -9.90
C GLY A 158 15.18 17.21 -8.57
N TRP A 159 14.55 16.05 -8.40
CA TRP A 159 14.72 15.18 -7.21
C TRP A 159 15.62 13.98 -7.53
N GLN A 160 16.41 13.53 -6.56
CA GLN A 160 17.28 12.35 -6.66
C GLN A 160 16.96 11.39 -5.51
N LEU A 161 16.76 10.10 -5.83
CA LEU A 161 16.60 9.06 -4.82
C LEU A 161 17.94 8.79 -4.13
N VAL A 162 17.95 8.88 -2.81
CA VAL A 162 19.10 8.58 -1.96
C VAL A 162 18.70 7.58 -0.87
N PRO A 163 19.63 6.74 -0.39
CA PRO A 163 19.38 5.88 0.77
C PRO A 163 18.92 6.69 1.98
N LYS A 164 17.98 6.15 2.77
CA LYS A 164 17.51 6.77 4.02
C LYS A 164 18.67 6.98 5.00
N GLU A 165 19.61 6.04 5.02
CA GLU A 165 20.85 6.13 5.78
C GLU A 165 22.04 6.29 4.81
N PRO A 166 22.89 7.34 4.97
CA PRO A 166 24.03 7.55 4.09
C PRO A 166 24.98 6.37 4.07
N THR A 167 25.43 5.99 2.87
CA THR A 167 26.44 4.92 2.74
C THR A 167 27.80 5.39 3.22
N GLN A 168 28.71 4.45 3.49
CA GLN A 168 30.09 4.78 3.87
C GLN A 168 30.79 5.65 2.82
N ALA A 169 30.51 5.43 1.52
CA ALA A 169 31.05 6.23 0.44
C ALA A 169 30.53 7.67 0.48
N MET A 170 29.23 7.85 0.74
CA MET A 170 28.62 9.17 0.93
C MET A 170 29.23 9.89 2.14
N ASN A 171 29.33 9.21 3.28
CA ASN A 171 29.91 9.80 4.49
C ASN A 171 31.38 10.22 4.28
N LYS A 172 32.18 9.39 3.59
CA LYS A 172 33.56 9.74 3.27
C LYS A 172 33.63 10.97 2.36
N ALA A 173 32.82 11.01 1.29
CA ALA A 173 32.79 12.14 0.37
C ALA A 173 32.34 13.43 1.06
N GLY A 174 31.33 13.36 1.93
CA GLY A 174 30.89 14.49 2.73
C GLY A 174 31.98 15.00 3.68
N TRP A 175 32.69 14.08 4.36
CA TRP A 175 33.77 14.46 5.27
C TRP A 175 34.96 15.11 4.55
N ASP A 176 35.35 14.57 3.39
CA ASP A 176 36.42 15.14 2.55
C ASP A 176 36.03 16.57 2.09
N ALA A 177 34.80 16.76 1.60
CA ALA A 177 34.30 18.07 1.13
C ALA A 177 34.13 19.09 2.26
N MET A 178 33.74 18.66 3.46
CA MET A 178 33.64 19.52 4.64
C MET A 178 35.03 20.05 5.03
N ASN A 179 36.05 19.18 5.04
CA ASN A 179 37.42 19.56 5.36
C ASN A 179 38.05 20.50 4.32
N GLU A 180 37.61 20.44 3.06
CA GLU A 180 38.13 21.28 1.97
C GLU A 180 37.43 22.65 1.89
N HIS A 181 36.11 22.67 2.06
CA HIS A 181 35.31 23.85 1.75
C HIS A 181 34.68 24.53 2.97
N ASP A 182 34.66 23.87 4.14
CA ASP A 182 34.01 24.33 5.38
C ASP A 182 32.57 24.85 5.13
N ALA A 183 31.82 24.13 4.29
CA ALA A 183 30.49 24.53 3.86
C ALA A 183 29.54 23.34 3.61
N ILE A 184 28.26 23.54 3.96
CA ILE A 184 27.23 22.49 3.91
C ILE A 184 26.83 22.14 2.47
N ASN A 185 26.68 23.13 1.58
CA ASN A 185 26.24 22.87 0.20
C ASN A 185 27.23 22.03 -0.61
N PRO A 186 28.54 22.29 -0.58
CA PRO A 186 29.55 21.42 -1.20
C PRO A 186 29.54 20.01 -0.60
N THR A 187 29.45 19.90 0.73
CA THR A 187 29.32 18.62 1.45
C THR A 187 28.13 17.81 0.93
N TYR A 188 26.96 18.44 0.87
CA TYR A 188 25.74 17.79 0.41
C TYR A 188 25.84 17.34 -1.06
N ARG A 189 26.41 18.16 -1.95
CA ARG A 189 26.63 17.79 -3.36
C ARG A 189 27.57 16.58 -3.49
N ALA A 190 28.68 16.57 -2.76
CA ALA A 190 29.62 15.44 -2.76
C ALA A 190 28.96 14.14 -2.26
N MET A 191 28.10 14.24 -1.23
CA MET A 191 27.31 13.10 -0.75
C MET A 191 26.31 12.60 -1.80
N LEU A 192 25.66 13.50 -2.55
CA LEU A 192 24.74 13.12 -3.63
C LEU A 192 25.44 12.47 -4.82
N GLU A 193 26.65 12.93 -5.17
CA GLU A 193 27.48 12.33 -6.24
C GLU A 193 27.98 10.94 -5.86
N ALA A 194 28.28 10.71 -4.59
CA ALA A 194 28.70 9.41 -4.05
C ALA A 194 27.51 8.48 -3.75
N ALA A 195 26.26 8.92 -3.94
CA ALA A 195 25.10 8.09 -3.73
C ALA A 195 25.04 6.96 -4.77
N PRO A 196 24.70 5.73 -4.36
CA PRO A 196 24.64 4.60 -5.29
C PRO A 196 23.58 4.86 -6.37
N LEU A 197 24.00 4.88 -7.63
CA LEU A 197 23.09 4.89 -8.76
C LEU A 197 22.32 3.57 -8.79
N GLN A 198 20.99 3.64 -8.96
CA GLN A 198 20.14 2.47 -9.20
C GLN A 198 20.79 1.58 -10.26
N ALA A 199 21.02 0.31 -9.94
CA ALA A 199 21.51 -0.66 -10.91
C ALA A 199 20.48 -0.73 -12.04
N LYS A 200 20.78 -0.09 -13.17
CA LYS A 200 20.06 -0.33 -14.42
C LYS A 200 20.20 -1.81 -14.68
N SER A 201 19.10 -2.55 -14.58
CA SER A 201 19.03 -3.96 -14.94
C SER A 201 19.49 -4.09 -16.38
N GLN A 202 20.78 -4.38 -16.57
CA GLN A 202 21.33 -4.59 -17.90
C GLN A 202 20.68 -5.87 -18.43
N HIS A 203 19.71 -5.70 -19.32
CA HIS A 203 19.22 -6.77 -20.18
C HIS A 203 20.41 -7.24 -21.02
N LYS A 204 21.08 -8.27 -20.52
CA LYS A 204 22.12 -9.01 -21.22
C LYS A 204 21.45 -9.68 -22.41
N LYS A 205 21.49 -9.03 -23.58
CA LYS A 205 21.13 -9.66 -24.87
C LYS A 205 22.01 -10.90 -25.02
N LYS A 206 21.39 -12.07 -24.97
CA LYS A 206 21.90 -13.30 -25.58
C LYS A 206 21.19 -13.49 -26.90
#